data_AF-A0AB38VXH1-F1
#
_entry.id   AF-A0AB38VXH1-F1
#
_cell.length_a   1.000
_cell.length_b   1.000
_cell.length_c   1.000
_cell.angle_alpha   90.00
_cell.angle_beta   90.00
_cell.angle_gamma   90.00
#
_symmetry.space_group_name_H-M   'P 1'
#
loop_
_entity.id
_entity.type
_entity.pdbx_description
1 polymer ?
#
loop_
_entity_poly.entity_id
_entity_poly.type
_entity_poly.pdbx_seq_one_letter_code
_entity_poly.pdbx_strand_id
1 'polypeptide(L)'
;MSVKEFDAGYFYAAELKRFAREIGISVGNRRKFEVEDLIRSFLETGVVPTSQPTLPRNKGEERDRLVLDEQVRNYVDDKETKEFLLDAVRSSSPGIKKKSGQWYWLND
;
A
#
# COMPACT_ATOMS: atom_id res chain seq x y z
N MET A 1 -22.47 13.53 3.35
CA MET A 1 -21.60 12.92 4.37
C MET A 1 -20.52 13.93 4.70
N SER A 2 -20.35 14.26 5.97
CA SER A 2 -19.24 15.10 6.46
C SER A 2 -18.00 14.25 6.73
N VAL A 3 -16.84 14.89 6.87
CA VAL A 3 -15.59 14.21 7.25
C VAL A 3 -15.73 13.47 8.58
N LYS A 4 -16.39 14.08 9.58
CA LYS A 4 -16.62 13.45 10.89
C LYS A 4 -17.47 12.19 10.81
N GLU A 5 -18.53 12.20 10.00
CA GLU A 5 -19.37 11.02 9.77
C GLU A 5 -18.60 9.92 9.03
N PHE A 6 -17.75 10.31 8.08
CA PHE A 6 -16.91 9.37 7.35
C PHE A 6 -15.87 8.71 8.26
N ASP A 7 -15.16 9.50 9.07
CA ASP A 7 -14.12 9.00 9.98
C ASP A 7 -14.68 8.12 11.11
N ALA A 8 -15.93 8.36 11.52
CA ALA A 8 -16.61 7.53 12.51
C ALA A 8 -17.21 6.24 11.92
N GLY A 9 -17.33 6.17 10.58
CA GLY A 9 -17.93 5.04 9.88
C GLY A 9 -16.94 3.90 9.65
N TYR A 10 -17.46 2.67 9.65
CA TYR A 10 -16.71 1.51 9.16
C TYR A 10 -17.22 1.14 7.77
N PHE A 11 -16.34 1.18 6.78
CA PHE A 11 -16.68 0.85 5.39
C PHE A 11 -15.80 -0.27 4.85
N TYR A 12 -16.41 -1.19 4.12
CA TYR A 12 -15.66 -2.18 3.36
C TYR A 12 -15.01 -1.55 2.13
N ALA A 13 -13.89 -2.14 1.70
CA ALA A 13 -13.17 -1.64 0.52
C ALA A 13 -14.07 -1.57 -0.73
N ALA A 14 -14.98 -2.51 -0.92
CA ALA A 14 -15.91 -2.50 -2.05
C ALA A 14 -16.87 -1.28 -2.01
N GLU A 15 -17.33 -0.90 -0.82
CA GLU A 15 -18.23 0.24 -0.62
C GLU A 15 -17.50 1.56 -0.89
N LEU A 16 -16.30 1.70 -0.35
CA LEU A 16 -15.43 2.86 -0.59
C LEU A 16 -15.11 3.01 -2.08
N LYS A 17 -14.77 1.91 -2.77
CA LYS A 17 -14.51 1.93 -4.21
C LYS A 17 -15.75 2.23 -5.04
N ARG A 18 -16.94 1.86 -4.58
CA ARG A 18 -18.20 2.23 -5.25
C ARG A 18 -18.44 3.73 -5.09
N PHE A 19 -18.40 4.22 -3.86
CA PHE A 19 -18.60 5.64 -3.56
C PHE A 19 -17.59 6.54 -4.27
N ALA A 20 -16.30 6.19 -4.25
CA ALA A 20 -15.25 6.91 -4.97
C ALA A 20 -15.57 7.08 -6.48
N ARG A 21 -16.09 6.04 -7.15
CA ARG A 21 -16.48 6.14 -8.56
C ARG A 21 -17.68 7.06 -8.77
N GLU A 22 -18.65 7.04 -7.87
CA GLU A 22 -19.84 7.91 -7.92
C GLU A 22 -19.45 9.39 -7.83
N ILE A 23 -18.44 9.74 -7.04
CA ILE A 23 -17.91 11.11 -6.92
C ILE A 23 -16.79 11.43 -7.94
N GLY A 24 -16.53 10.54 -8.91
CA GLY A 24 -15.59 10.79 -10.01
C GLY A 24 -14.12 10.47 -9.74
N ILE A 25 -13.79 9.82 -8.61
CA ILE A 25 -12.42 9.41 -8.28
C ILE A 25 -12.06 8.13 -9.02
N SER A 26 -10.91 8.15 -9.71
CA SER A 26 -10.34 6.96 -10.35
C SER A 26 -9.76 6.01 -9.30
N VAL A 27 -10.34 4.81 -9.20
CA VAL A 27 -9.99 3.81 -8.18
C VAL A 27 -8.86 2.86 -8.62
N GLY A 28 -8.93 2.30 -9.84
CA GLY A 28 -7.96 1.30 -10.32
C GLY A 28 -7.61 0.19 -9.31
N ASN A 29 -6.31 0.00 -9.09
CA ASN A 29 -5.74 -0.97 -8.14
C ASN A 29 -5.48 -0.38 -6.73
N ARG A 30 -5.96 0.84 -6.43
CA ARG A 30 -5.76 1.46 -5.12
C ARG A 30 -6.24 0.57 -3.98
N ARG A 31 -5.46 0.56 -2.90
CA ARG A 31 -5.77 -0.09 -1.63
C ARG A 31 -6.84 0.69 -0.88
N LYS A 32 -7.43 0.05 0.14
CA LYS A 32 -8.53 0.63 0.94
C LYS A 32 -8.17 2.01 1.49
N PHE A 33 -7.05 2.12 2.20
CA PHE A 33 -6.61 3.37 2.82
C PHE A 33 -6.36 4.49 1.80
N GLU A 34 -5.78 4.17 0.63
CA GLU A 34 -5.58 5.16 -0.43
C GLU A 34 -6.92 5.72 -0.94
N VAL A 35 -7.95 4.88 -1.02
CA VAL A 35 -9.30 5.33 -1.41
C VAL A 35 -9.95 6.14 -0.29
N GLU A 36 -9.74 5.78 0.98
CA GLU A 36 -10.21 6.54 2.14
C GLU A 36 -9.61 7.95 2.16
N ASP A 37 -8.30 8.09 1.95
CA ASP A 37 -7.62 9.38 1.93
C ASP A 37 -8.15 10.29 0.81
N LEU A 38 -8.39 9.74 -0.39
CA LEU A 38 -8.93 10.49 -1.51
C LEU A 38 -10.39 10.93 -1.27
N ILE A 39 -11.21 10.05 -0.67
CA ILE A 39 -12.57 10.40 -0.27
C ILE A 39 -12.53 11.49 0.79
N ARG A 40 -11.70 11.36 1.83
CA ARG A 40 -11.56 12.38 2.88
C ARG A 40 -11.17 13.72 2.27
N SER A 41 -10.17 13.76 1.40
CA SER A 41 -9.74 14.99 0.70
C SER A 41 -10.87 15.62 -0.11
N PHE A 42 -11.67 14.81 -0.81
CA PHE A 42 -12.87 15.31 -1.51
C PHE A 42 -13.90 15.90 -0.54
N LEU A 43 -14.16 15.25 0.60
CA LEU A 43 -15.12 15.76 1.59
C LEU A 43 -14.66 17.06 2.26
N GLU A 44 -13.35 17.25 2.42
CA GLU A 44 -12.75 18.45 2.98
C GLU A 44 -12.78 19.63 1.99
N THR A 45 -12.49 19.37 0.72
CA THR A 45 -12.22 20.41 -0.28
C THR A 45 -13.35 20.62 -1.29
N GLY A 46 -14.23 19.62 -1.46
CA GLY A 46 -15.23 19.56 -2.53
C GLY A 46 -14.63 19.31 -3.92
N VAL A 47 -13.31 19.13 -4.04
CA VAL A 47 -12.61 18.97 -5.32
C VAL A 47 -12.28 17.50 -5.55
N VAL A 48 -12.60 16.99 -6.74
CA VAL A 48 -12.26 15.60 -7.12
C VAL A 48 -10.75 15.48 -7.32
N PRO A 49 -10.04 14.64 -6.54
CA PRO A 49 -8.62 14.42 -6.75
C PRO A 49 -8.33 13.84 -8.14
N THR A 50 -7.38 14.44 -8.85
CA THR A 50 -7.00 14.04 -10.22
C THR A 50 -5.90 12.97 -10.26
N SER A 51 -5.40 12.55 -9.09
CA SER A 51 -4.32 11.56 -9.00
C SER A 51 -4.75 10.23 -9.62
N GLN A 52 -3.88 9.67 -10.46
CA GLN A 52 -4.13 8.39 -11.11
C GLN A 52 -3.68 7.22 -10.23
N PRO A 53 -4.42 6.11 -10.22
CA PRO A 53 -3.96 4.89 -9.55
C PRO A 53 -2.62 4.46 -10.14
N THR A 54 -1.69 4.04 -9.28
CA THR A 54 -0.39 3.50 -9.70
C THR A 54 -0.66 2.32 -10.62
N LEU A 55 -0.11 2.29 -11.83
CA LEU A 55 -0.33 1.14 -12.70
C LEU A 55 0.21 -0.13 -12.01
N PRO A 56 -0.46 -1.29 -12.13
CA PRO A 56 0.14 -2.54 -11.72
C PRO A 56 1.48 -2.71 -12.45
N ARG A 57 2.43 -3.39 -11.79
CA ARG A 57 3.73 -3.83 -12.29
C ARG A 57 3.76 -3.87 -13.83
N ASN A 58 4.68 -3.14 -14.45
CA ASN A 58 4.88 -3.22 -15.89
C ASN A 58 5.17 -4.68 -16.25
N LYS A 59 4.21 -5.33 -16.91
CA LYS A 59 4.28 -6.75 -17.23
C LYS A 59 5.44 -6.97 -18.19
N GLY A 60 6.53 -7.57 -17.70
CA GLY A 60 7.75 -7.82 -18.48
C GLY A 60 9.00 -7.11 -17.98
N GLU A 61 8.90 -6.22 -16.98
CA GLU A 61 10.09 -5.64 -16.34
C GLU A 61 10.80 -6.64 -15.41
N GLU A 62 12.14 -6.53 -15.38
CA GLU A 62 13.00 -7.25 -14.47
C GLU A 62 12.68 -6.90 -13.00
N ARG A 63 12.77 -7.90 -12.12
CA ARG A 63 12.61 -7.69 -10.67
C ARG A 63 13.60 -6.64 -10.17
N ASP A 64 13.24 -5.94 -9.10
CA ASP A 64 14.21 -5.08 -8.41
C ASP A 64 15.38 -5.91 -7.88
N ARG A 65 16.54 -5.25 -7.74
CA ARG A 65 17.65 -5.82 -6.98
C ARG A 65 17.26 -5.95 -5.51
N LEU A 66 17.70 -7.03 -4.89
CA LEU A 66 17.52 -7.27 -3.47
C LEU A 66 18.62 -6.54 -2.69
N VAL A 67 18.42 -5.24 -2.46
CA VAL A 67 19.29 -4.36 -1.67
C VAL A 67 18.45 -3.48 -0.74
N LEU A 68 18.99 -3.07 0.40
CA LEU A 68 18.23 -2.39 1.46
C LEU A 68 18.09 -0.87 1.25
N ASP A 69 18.94 -0.29 0.41
CA ASP A 69 19.11 1.15 0.22
C ASP A 69 18.50 1.67 -1.09
N GLU A 70 17.70 0.84 -1.78
CA GLU A 70 17.00 1.22 -3.01
C GLU A 70 15.48 1.22 -2.84
N GLN A 71 14.83 2.13 -3.56
CA GLN A 71 13.37 2.18 -3.62
C GLN A 71 12.82 0.99 -4.42
N VAL A 72 11.95 0.21 -3.78
CA VAL A 72 11.22 -0.89 -4.41
C VAL A 72 10.21 -0.36 -5.44
N ARG A 73 10.28 -0.86 -6.67
CA ARG A 73 9.40 -0.50 -7.81
C ARG A 73 8.69 -1.74 -8.38
N ASN A 74 9.40 -2.85 -8.49
CA ASN A 74 8.97 -4.11 -9.05
C ASN A 74 9.17 -5.27 -8.05
N TYR A 75 8.43 -5.20 -6.93
CA TYR A 75 8.42 -6.24 -5.90
C TYR A 75 7.92 -7.59 -6.43
N VAL A 76 8.62 -8.67 -6.04
CA VAL A 76 8.24 -10.05 -6.36
C VAL A 76 8.06 -10.83 -5.06
N ASP A 77 6.87 -11.39 -4.82
CA ASP A 77 6.61 -12.23 -3.63
C ASP A 77 7.11 -13.66 -3.83
N ASP A 78 8.42 -13.85 -3.85
CA ASP A 78 9.04 -15.17 -4.00
C ASP A 78 9.91 -15.57 -2.81
N LYS A 79 10.42 -16.79 -2.87
CA LYS A 79 11.29 -17.35 -1.84
C LYS A 79 12.57 -16.53 -1.68
N GLU A 80 13.15 -16.07 -2.79
CA GLU A 80 14.39 -15.28 -2.81
C GLU A 80 14.22 -13.96 -2.06
N THR A 81 13.14 -13.22 -2.32
CA THR A 81 12.82 -11.97 -1.61
C THR A 81 12.62 -12.21 -0.12
N LYS A 82 11.93 -13.29 0.25
CA LYS A 82 11.70 -13.64 1.66
C LYS A 82 13.00 -14.01 2.38
N GLU A 83 13.90 -14.73 1.73
CA GLU A 83 15.21 -15.08 2.29
C GLU A 83 16.06 -13.82 2.51
N PHE A 84 16.13 -12.93 1.51
CA PHE A 84 16.81 -11.65 1.62
C PHE A 84 16.30 -10.80 2.80
N LEU A 85 14.98 -10.63 2.94
CA LEU A 85 14.40 -9.86 4.04
C LEU A 85 14.67 -10.49 5.42
N LEU A 86 14.64 -11.83 5.51
CA LEU A 86 14.95 -12.52 6.77
C LEU A 86 16.43 -12.39 7.15
N ASP A 87 17.33 -12.41 6.17
CA ASP A 87 18.77 -12.22 6.41
C ASP A 87 19.08 -10.78 6.81
N ALA A 88 18.39 -9.79 6.25
CA ALA A 88 18.45 -8.41 6.70
C ALA A 88 18.02 -8.26 8.18
N VAL A 89 16.89 -8.88 8.56
CA VAL A 89 16.42 -8.89 9.96
C VAL A 89 17.43 -9.54 10.90
N ARG A 90 18.00 -10.69 10.52
CA ARG A 90 19.00 -11.39 11.33
C ARG A 90 20.29 -10.60 11.50
N SER A 91 20.67 -9.84 10.46
CA SER A 91 21.85 -8.97 10.49
C SER A 91 21.65 -7.78 11.42
N SER A 92 20.45 -7.18 11.41
CA SER A 92 20.08 -6.08 12.30
C SER A 92 19.87 -6.53 13.75
N SER A 93 19.36 -7.74 13.97
CA SER A 93 19.08 -8.31 15.29
C SER A 93 19.58 -9.75 15.42
N PRO A 94 20.88 -9.94 15.70
CA PRO A 94 21.48 -11.27 15.88
C PRO A 94 20.80 -12.07 16.99
N GLY A 95 20.54 -13.35 16.75
CA GLY A 95 19.94 -14.26 17.75
C GLY A 95 18.41 -14.20 17.85
N ILE A 96 17.74 -13.42 16.98
CA ILE A 96 16.30 -13.35 16.97
C ILE A 96 15.66 -14.68 16.50
N LYS A 97 14.71 -15.21 17.27
CA LYS A 97 14.00 -16.45 16.92
C LYS A 97 13.17 -16.22 15.66
N LYS A 98 13.13 -17.18 14.73
CA LYS A 98 12.28 -17.11 13.54
C LYS A 98 10.79 -16.99 13.94
N LYS A 99 10.11 -15.94 13.49
CA LYS A 99 8.68 -15.68 13.66
C LYS A 99 8.05 -15.26 12.33
N SER A 100 6.74 -15.42 12.20
CA SER A 100 6.01 -14.85 11.07
C SER A 100 6.01 -13.33 11.16
N GLY A 101 6.15 -12.64 10.03
CA GLY A 101 6.05 -11.17 9.96
C GLY A 101 7.28 -10.39 10.43
N GLN A 102 8.42 -11.03 10.70
CA GLN A 102 9.62 -10.34 11.21
C GLN A 102 10.19 -9.29 10.25
N TRP A 103 10.01 -9.49 8.95
CA TRP A 103 10.40 -8.51 7.93
C TRP A 103 9.69 -7.16 8.08
N TYR A 104 8.54 -7.08 8.78
CA TYR A 104 7.88 -5.79 9.06
C TYR A 104 8.70 -4.90 10.00
N TRP A 105 9.65 -5.45 10.77
CA TRP A 105 10.55 -4.68 11.62
C TRP A 105 11.61 -3.90 10.84
N LEU A 106 11.72 -4.12 9.53
CA LEU A 106 12.59 -3.32 8.67
C LEU A 106 11.99 -1.95 8.33
N ASN A 107 10.72 -1.71 8.66
CA ASN A 107 9.99 -0.47 8.35
C ASN A 107 9.93 0.51 9.55
N ASP A 108 10.80 0.33 10.55
CA ASP A 108 10.88 1.21 11.74
C ASP A 108 11.39 2.62 11.39
#